data_AF-A0A0B4RFA4-F1
#
_entry.id   AF-A0A0B4RFA4-F1
#
_cell.length_a   1.000
_cell.length_b   1.000
_cell.length_c   1.000
_cell.angle_alpha   90.00
_cell.angle_beta   90.00
_cell.angle_gamma   90.00
#
_symmetry.space_group_name_H-M   'P 1'
#
loop_
_entity.id
_entity.type
_entity.pdbx_description
1 polymer ?
#
loop_
_entity_poly.entity_id
_entity_poly.type
_entity_poly.pdbx_seq_one_letter_code
_entity_poly.pdbx_strand_id
1 'polypeptide(L)'
;MNKKFLLVIILMFLFPFSVQAHTTLLSSTPIEGENMSEALSEVELVFGTKIEEGSTMSIEGENNSFEFDEITIKNDLMIGKFNGTLPNGSYRILWNIIGEDGHPIEGEIAFGMAIESGESETTEAVSDTNEISVTSEKKSSKLETEKNSNVPVTFLLVLAAVLAVYGVYKLLLKKK
;
A
#
# COMPACT_ATOMS: atom_id res chain seq x y z
N MET A 1 -40.84 -17.48 -13.17
CA MET A 1 -39.40 -17.15 -12.97
C MET A 1 -38.61 -18.45 -12.94
N ASN A 2 -37.60 -18.62 -13.81
CA ASN A 2 -36.90 -19.90 -13.95
C ASN A 2 -36.16 -20.20 -12.63
N LYS A 3 -36.32 -21.38 -12.02
CA LYS A 3 -35.63 -21.75 -10.76
C LYS A 3 -34.10 -21.55 -10.85
N LYS A 4 -33.54 -21.69 -12.05
CA LYS A 4 -32.12 -21.45 -12.36
C LYS A 4 -31.73 -19.96 -12.26
N PHE A 5 -32.64 -19.05 -12.60
CA PHE A 5 -32.43 -17.61 -12.46
C PHE A 5 -32.42 -17.19 -10.98
N LEU A 6 -33.28 -17.80 -10.16
CA LEU A 6 -33.29 -17.60 -8.71
C LEU A 6 -31.97 -18.07 -8.07
N LEU A 7 -31.43 -19.21 -8.51
CA LEU A 7 -30.16 -19.75 -8.00
C LEU A 7 -28.96 -18.84 -8.34
N VAL A 8 -28.94 -18.25 -9.54
CA VAL A 8 -27.88 -17.30 -9.94
C VAL A 8 -27.93 -16.01 -9.11
N ILE A 9 -29.13 -15.49 -8.83
CA ILE A 9 -29.30 -14.32 -7.93
C ILE A 9 -28.81 -14.66 -6.52
N ILE A 10 -29.21 -15.80 -5.96
CA ILE A 10 -28.75 -16.25 -4.64
C ILE A 10 -27.23 -16.37 -4.59
N LEU A 11 -26.62 -16.91 -5.65
CA LEU A 11 -25.17 -17.07 -5.72
C LEU A 11 -24.42 -15.73 -5.77
N MET A 12 -25.04 -14.68 -6.33
CA MET A 12 -24.45 -13.33 -6.37
C MET A 12 -24.40 -12.65 -4.99
N PHE A 13 -25.30 -12.99 -4.07
CA PHE A 13 -25.33 -12.47 -2.70
C PHE A 13 -24.44 -13.25 -1.72
N LEU A 14 -23.89 -14.41 -2.13
CA LEU A 14 -22.99 -15.21 -1.30
C LEU A 14 -21.55 -14.68 -1.28
N PHE A 15 -21.22 -13.72 -2.13
CA PHE A 15 -19.92 -13.06 -2.14
C PHE A 15 -20.07 -11.65 -1.54
N PRO A 16 -19.53 -11.38 -0.34
CA PRO A 16 -19.44 -10.01 0.14
C PRO A 16 -18.50 -9.25 -0.81
N PHE A 17 -19.02 -8.22 -1.47
CA PHE A 17 -18.17 -7.22 -2.10
C PHE A 17 -17.59 -6.36 -0.98
N SER A 18 -16.32 -6.56 -0.65
CA SER A 18 -15.59 -5.59 0.16
C SER A 18 -15.43 -4.33 -0.68
N VAL A 19 -16.27 -3.33 -0.42
CA VAL A 19 -16.10 -1.99 -0.98
C VAL A 19 -15.05 -1.30 -0.10
N GLN A 20 -13.82 -1.26 -0.59
CA GLN A 20 -12.71 -0.60 0.09
C GLN A 20 -12.87 0.92 -0.11
N ALA A 21 -13.55 1.59 0.83
CA ALA A 21 -13.72 3.04 0.84
C ALA A 21 -12.54 3.72 1.57
N HIS A 22 -11.32 3.48 1.08
CA HIS A 22 -10.09 4.09 1.58
C HIS A 22 -9.52 4.93 0.43
N THR A 23 -9.09 6.18 0.57
CA THR A 23 -8.62 6.97 1.72
C THR A 23 -9.25 8.36 1.68
N THR A 24 -9.59 8.93 2.83
CA THR A 24 -9.91 10.37 2.94
C THR A 24 -8.67 11.23 2.85
N LEU A 25 -7.48 10.68 3.08
CA LEU A 25 -6.23 11.42 3.02
C LEU A 25 -5.88 11.79 1.55
N LEU A 26 -5.62 13.08 1.32
CA LEU A 26 -5.15 13.64 0.05
C LEU A 26 -3.63 13.76 0.02
N SER A 27 -3.01 14.19 1.12
CA SER A 27 -1.57 14.32 1.24
C SER A 27 -1.12 14.26 2.69
N SER A 28 0.15 13.93 2.89
CA SER A 28 0.79 13.93 4.20
C SER A 28 2.23 14.40 4.15
N THR A 29 2.68 14.94 5.27
CA THR A 29 4.09 15.18 5.59
C THR A 29 4.36 14.53 6.95
N PRO A 30 5.23 13.52 7.06
CA PRO A 30 5.95 12.81 6.00
C PRO A 30 5.03 12.15 4.96
N ILE A 31 5.55 11.95 3.75
CA ILE A 31 4.87 11.20 2.67
C ILE A 31 4.93 9.70 2.99
N GLU A 32 3.94 8.94 2.54
CA GLU A 32 3.94 7.48 2.68
C GLU A 32 5.20 6.84 2.09
N GLY A 33 5.93 6.09 2.93
CA GLY A 33 7.19 5.44 2.61
C GLY A 33 8.42 6.35 2.66
N GLU A 34 8.28 7.62 3.02
CA GLU A 34 9.39 8.56 3.13
C GLU A 34 10.38 8.13 4.21
N ASN A 35 11.68 8.25 3.93
CA ASN A 35 12.74 8.06 4.91
C ASN A 35 13.36 9.41 5.24
N MET A 36 13.05 9.92 6.43
CA MET A 36 13.47 11.21 6.94
C MET A 36 14.93 11.17 7.41
N SER A 37 15.76 12.07 6.92
CA SER A 37 17.13 12.28 7.40
C SER A 37 17.24 13.33 8.50
N GLU A 38 16.17 14.08 8.73
CA GLU A 38 16.07 15.13 9.73
C GLU A 38 15.12 14.71 10.85
N ALA A 39 15.26 15.34 12.02
CA ALA A 39 14.37 15.08 13.15
C ALA A 39 12.93 15.51 12.80
N LEU A 40 11.96 14.66 13.11
CA LEU A 40 10.55 14.98 12.94
C LEU A 40 10.15 16.05 13.97
N SER A 41 9.66 17.19 13.50
CA SER A 41 9.12 18.26 14.36
C SER A 41 7.61 18.42 14.24
N GLU A 42 7.04 18.01 13.11
CA GLU A 42 5.63 18.19 12.80
C GLU A 42 5.18 17.11 11.83
N VAL A 43 3.90 16.71 11.96
CA VAL A 43 3.18 15.91 10.98
C VAL A 43 1.99 16.71 10.48
N GLU A 44 1.79 16.74 9.17
CA GLU A 44 0.69 17.43 8.51
C GLU A 44 -0.11 16.42 7.67
N LEU A 45 -1.42 16.33 7.89
CA LEU A 45 -2.34 15.47 7.17
C LEU A 45 -3.45 16.32 6.55
N VAL A 46 -3.61 16.23 5.22
CA VAL A 46 -4.68 16.90 4.48
C VAL A 46 -5.70 15.87 4.04
N PHE A 47 -6.96 16.10 4.33
CA PHE A 47 -8.06 15.20 4.00
C PHE A 47 -8.94 15.77 2.88
N GLY A 48 -9.70 14.91 2.21
CA GLY A 48 -10.62 15.24 1.13
C GLY A 48 -11.98 15.69 1.63
N THR A 49 -12.14 15.85 2.94
CA THR A 49 -13.34 16.33 3.61
C THR A 49 -12.94 17.15 4.82
N LYS A 50 -13.84 18.02 5.27
CA LYS A 50 -13.69 18.67 6.57
C LYS A 50 -13.68 17.61 7.68
N ILE A 51 -12.80 17.80 8.64
CA ILE A 51 -12.69 16.99 9.84
C ILE A 51 -13.14 17.78 11.06
N GLU A 52 -13.73 17.09 12.02
CA GLU A 52 -14.26 17.67 13.24
C GLU A 52 -13.26 17.56 14.40
N GLU A 53 -13.44 18.44 15.38
CA GLU A 53 -12.71 18.40 16.65
C GLU A 53 -12.89 17.04 17.36
N GLY A 54 -11.85 16.58 18.04
CA GLY A 54 -11.82 15.24 18.64
C GLY A 54 -11.22 14.15 17.76
N SER A 55 -10.86 14.49 16.52
CA SER A 55 -9.98 13.66 15.68
C SER A 55 -8.59 13.55 16.32
N THR A 56 -7.94 12.38 16.22
CA THR A 56 -6.68 12.07 16.89
C THR A 56 -5.65 11.48 15.94
N MET A 57 -4.37 11.57 16.34
CA MET A 57 -3.29 10.82 15.71
C MET A 57 -2.15 10.55 16.69
N SER A 58 -1.36 9.52 16.40
CA SER A 58 -0.19 9.09 17.17
C SER A 58 0.87 8.48 16.25
N ILE A 59 2.08 8.28 16.78
CA ILE A 59 3.18 7.61 16.06
C ILE A 59 3.46 6.28 16.74
N GLU A 60 3.45 5.18 15.99
CA GLU A 60 3.76 3.85 16.47
C GLU A 60 5.06 3.34 15.83
N GLY A 61 6.02 2.96 16.66
CA GLY A 61 7.21 2.20 16.28
C GLY A 61 7.06 0.72 16.65
N GLU A 62 8.11 -0.08 16.43
CA GLU A 62 8.06 -1.53 16.70
C GLU A 62 7.74 -1.88 18.16
N ASN A 63 8.26 -1.11 19.12
CA ASN A 63 8.13 -1.38 20.55
C ASN A 63 7.61 -0.20 21.37
N ASN A 64 7.36 0.94 20.73
CA ASN A 64 7.05 2.21 21.41
C ASN A 64 5.92 2.93 20.69
N SER A 65 5.10 3.65 21.45
CA SER A 65 4.11 4.60 20.93
C SER A 65 4.46 6.00 21.41
N PHE A 66 4.29 6.99 20.54
CA PHE A 66 4.59 8.39 20.80
C PHE A 66 3.34 9.22 20.52
N GLU A 67 3.03 10.12 21.45
CA GLU A 67 1.95 11.08 21.32
C GLU A 67 2.48 12.42 20.82
N PHE A 68 1.63 13.19 20.15
CA PHE A 68 1.93 14.57 19.78
C PHE A 68 1.73 15.52 20.97
N ASP A 69 2.54 16.56 21.04
CA ASP A 69 2.44 17.60 22.09
C ASP A 69 1.19 18.47 21.90
N GLU A 70 0.85 18.74 20.64
CA GLU A 70 -0.29 19.55 20.25
C GLU A 70 -0.84 19.03 18.93
N ILE A 71 -2.16 18.84 18.85
CA ILE A 71 -2.88 18.57 17.60
C ILE A 71 -3.77 19.76 17.31
N THR A 72 -3.64 20.34 16.12
CA THR A 72 -4.45 21.45 15.63
C THR A 72 -5.24 21.00 14.42
N ILE A 73 -6.55 21.26 14.43
CA ILE A 73 -7.46 20.97 13.32
C ILE A 73 -7.93 22.28 12.69
N LYS A 74 -7.87 22.34 11.35
CA LYS A 74 -8.31 23.48 10.55
C LYS A 74 -9.01 22.99 9.30
N ASN A 75 -10.33 22.94 9.33
CA ASN A 75 -11.15 22.45 8.22
C ASN A 75 -10.79 21.00 7.86
N ASP A 76 -10.08 20.80 6.76
CA ASP A 76 -9.62 19.52 6.21
C ASP A 76 -8.17 19.20 6.57
N LEU A 77 -7.53 20.05 7.38
CA LEU A 77 -6.13 19.93 7.77
C LEU A 77 -5.98 19.53 9.24
N MET A 78 -5.15 18.54 9.51
CA MET A 78 -4.68 18.16 10.84
C MET A 78 -3.17 18.33 10.93
N ILE A 79 -2.70 19.07 11.94
CA ILE A 79 -1.28 19.29 12.21
C ILE A 79 -0.97 18.79 13.61
N GLY A 80 0.11 18.02 13.76
CA GLY A 80 0.62 17.58 15.05
C GLY A 80 2.04 18.02 15.27
N LYS A 81 2.29 18.78 16.33
CA LYS A 81 3.63 19.15 16.74
C LYS A 81 4.25 18.04 17.58
N PHE A 82 5.50 17.74 17.28
CA PHE A 82 6.26 16.70 17.94
C PHE A 82 7.61 17.25 18.40
N ASN A 83 7.81 17.36 19.71
CA ASN A 83 9.05 17.82 20.32
C ASN A 83 9.93 16.67 20.81
N GLY A 84 9.46 15.43 20.65
CA GLY A 84 10.20 14.23 21.00
C GLY A 84 11.34 13.94 20.03
N THR A 85 12.06 12.84 20.28
CA THR A 85 13.06 12.31 19.36
C THR A 85 12.67 10.90 18.97
N LEU A 86 12.66 10.63 17.67
CA LEU A 86 12.48 9.28 17.13
C LEU A 86 13.85 8.69 16.80
N PRO A 87 14.25 7.57 17.43
CA PRO A 87 15.43 6.82 16.98
C PRO A 87 15.33 6.40 15.51
N ASN A 88 16.45 6.06 14.89
CA ASN A 88 16.43 5.50 13.54
C ASN A 88 15.62 4.19 13.52
N GLY A 89 14.74 4.04 12.53
CA GLY A 89 13.81 2.91 12.47
C GLY A 89 12.59 3.20 11.60
N SER A 90 11.67 2.24 11.58
CA SER A 90 10.40 2.34 10.86
C SER A 90 9.27 2.70 11.82
N TYR A 91 8.39 3.58 11.37
CA TYR A 91 7.27 4.12 12.13
C TYR A 91 5.99 4.13 11.28
N ARG A 92 4.86 4.20 11.96
CA ARG A 92 3.55 4.46 11.37
C ARG A 92 2.92 5.66 12.08
N ILE A 93 2.36 6.59 11.33
CA ILE A 93 1.43 7.58 11.85
C ILE A 93 0.06 6.94 11.79
N LEU A 94 -0.59 6.74 12.93
CA LEU A 94 -1.96 6.23 13.00
C LEU A 94 -2.88 7.43 13.24
N TRP A 95 -3.96 7.53 12.49
CA TRP A 95 -4.94 8.61 12.65
C TRP A 95 -6.35 8.05 12.72
N ASN A 96 -7.19 8.75 13.48
CA ASN A 96 -8.63 8.54 13.55
C ASN A 96 -9.32 9.90 13.45
N ILE A 97 -9.93 10.17 12.31
CA ILE A 97 -10.65 11.42 12.06
C ILE A 97 -12.15 11.24 12.17
N ILE A 98 -12.84 12.31 12.52
CA ILE A 98 -14.30 12.39 12.43
C ILE A 98 -14.61 13.24 11.20
N GLY A 99 -15.18 12.65 10.15
CA GLY A 99 -15.56 13.37 8.95
C GLY A 99 -16.72 14.35 9.19
N GLU A 100 -16.99 15.23 8.23
CA GLU A 100 -18.10 16.19 8.26
C GLU A 100 -19.48 15.54 8.54
N ASP A 101 -19.66 14.28 8.15
CA ASP A 101 -20.88 13.50 8.38
C ASP A 101 -20.95 12.83 9.76
N GLY A 102 -19.93 13.02 10.60
CA GLY A 102 -19.82 12.52 11.96
C GLY A 102 -19.32 11.08 12.08
N HIS A 103 -18.91 10.43 11.00
CA HIS A 103 -18.37 9.07 11.07
C HIS A 103 -16.86 9.07 11.35
N PRO A 104 -16.38 8.15 12.21
CA PRO A 104 -14.96 7.94 12.39
C PRO A 104 -14.35 7.23 11.17
N ILE A 105 -13.17 7.67 10.76
CA ILE A 105 -12.39 7.10 9.67
C ILE A 105 -10.97 6.94 10.18
N GLU A 106 -10.45 5.74 10.06
CA GLU A 106 -9.10 5.39 10.51
C GLU A 106 -8.19 5.15 9.32
N GLY A 107 -6.90 5.40 9.54
CA GLY A 107 -5.86 5.02 8.59
C GLY A 107 -4.47 5.18 9.18
N GLU A 108 -3.49 4.85 8.35
CA GLU A 108 -2.09 4.87 8.73
C GLU A 108 -1.20 5.34 7.58
N ILE A 109 -0.03 5.86 7.94
CA ILE A 109 1.02 6.26 6.99
C ILE A 109 2.35 5.70 7.50
N ALA A 110 3.00 4.85 6.71
CA ALA A 110 4.33 4.34 7.06
C ALA A 110 5.41 5.37 6.70
N PHE A 111 6.42 5.54 7.56
CA PHE A 111 7.61 6.35 7.27
C PHE A 111 8.84 5.81 8.03
N GLY A 112 10.03 6.25 7.66
CA GLY A 112 11.29 5.86 8.29
C GLY A 112 12.07 7.06 8.81
N MET A 113 12.90 6.82 9.83
CA MET A 113 13.89 7.76 10.34
C MET A 113 15.30 7.19 10.11
N ALA A 114 16.15 7.99 9.48
CA ALA A 114 17.54 7.67 9.17
C ALA A 114 18.41 8.93 9.35
N ILE A 115 18.47 9.43 10.57
CA ILE A 115 19.28 10.60 10.92
C ILE A 115 20.75 10.17 10.86
N GLU A 116 21.52 10.77 9.96
CA GLU A 116 22.97 10.62 9.93
C GLU A 116 23.56 11.37 11.12
N SER A 117 24.05 10.61 12.10
CA SER A 117 24.80 11.18 13.20
C SER A 117 26.13 11.68 12.61
N GLY A 118 26.25 13.00 12.43
CA GLY A 118 27.40 13.61 11.78
C GLY A 118 28.72 13.23 12.45
N GLU A 119 29.37 12.21 11.91
CA GLU A 119 30.82 12.06 11.99
C GLU A 119 31.39 12.79 10.78
N SER A 120 32.21 13.80 11.06
CA SER A 120 32.82 14.67 10.06
C SER A 120 33.79 13.86 9.20
N GLU A 121 33.38 13.40 8.03
CA GLU A 121 34.32 12.92 7.01
C GLU A 121 34.69 14.06 6.06
N THR A 122 35.78 14.72 6.42
CA THR A 122 36.63 15.41 5.47
C THR A 122 37.38 14.35 4.66
N THR A 123 37.17 14.24 3.34
CA THR A 123 38.20 13.79 2.39
C THR A 123 37.84 14.27 0.98
N GLU A 124 38.56 15.30 0.55
CA GLU A 124 38.81 15.58 -0.86
C GLU A 124 39.67 14.46 -1.48
N ALA A 125 39.39 14.11 -2.74
CA ALA A 125 40.37 13.92 -3.84
C ALA A 125 40.22 12.65 -4.72
N VAL A 126 39.70 12.89 -5.93
CA VAL A 126 40.21 12.52 -7.27
C VAL A 126 40.38 11.03 -7.67
N SER A 127 39.59 10.65 -8.68
CA SER A 127 39.92 9.95 -9.94
C SER A 127 41.17 9.05 -10.00
N ASP A 128 41.02 7.77 -10.40
CA ASP A 128 41.37 7.37 -11.77
C ASP A 128 40.88 5.96 -12.18
N THR A 129 40.76 5.85 -13.49
CA THR A 129 40.39 4.77 -14.41
C THR A 129 41.10 3.43 -14.20
N ASN A 130 40.40 2.32 -14.45
CA ASN A 130 41.05 1.15 -15.08
C ASN A 130 40.09 0.37 -16.00
N GLU A 131 40.46 0.33 -17.27
CA GLU A 131 39.81 -0.36 -18.39
C GLU A 131 40.40 -1.78 -18.56
N ILE A 132 39.74 -2.58 -19.41
CA ILE A 132 40.22 -3.78 -20.15
C ILE A 132 39.53 -5.12 -19.77
N SER A 133 38.42 -5.40 -20.48
CA SER A 133 38.24 -6.44 -21.51
C SER A 133 38.90 -7.83 -21.34
N VAL A 134 38.08 -8.90 -21.38
CA VAL A 134 38.44 -10.19 -22.01
C VAL A 134 37.20 -10.81 -22.69
N THR A 135 37.41 -11.22 -23.95
CA THR A 135 36.49 -11.92 -24.87
C THR A 135 36.80 -13.44 -24.91
N SER A 136 35.81 -14.24 -25.38
CA SER A 136 35.89 -15.63 -25.89
C SER A 136 35.94 -16.77 -24.86
N GLU A 137 35.36 -17.96 -25.04
CA GLU A 137 34.41 -18.56 -25.99
C GLU A 137 34.11 -20.00 -25.48
N LYS A 138 32.91 -20.53 -25.74
CA LYS A 138 32.61 -21.95 -26.07
C LYS A 138 32.64 -23.04 -24.98
N LYS A 139 31.50 -23.74 -24.79
CA LYS A 139 31.20 -25.07 -25.41
C LYS A 139 29.96 -25.76 -24.81
N SER A 140 28.95 -25.94 -25.68
CA SER A 140 28.14 -27.16 -25.92
C SER A 140 27.61 -28.00 -24.74
N SER A 141 26.28 -28.17 -24.66
CA SER A 141 25.57 -29.38 -25.13
C SER A 141 24.36 -29.78 -24.26
N LYS A 142 23.24 -30.01 -24.97
CA LYS A 142 22.19 -31.03 -24.74
C LYS A 142 20.96 -30.69 -23.89
N LEU A 143 19.83 -30.82 -24.58
CA LEU A 143 18.47 -31.13 -24.13
C LEU A 143 18.40 -31.89 -22.80
N GLU A 144 17.49 -31.47 -21.94
CA GLU A 144 16.49 -32.37 -21.37
C GLU A 144 15.20 -31.61 -21.04
N THR A 145 14.11 -32.10 -21.62
CA THR A 145 12.74 -31.76 -21.26
C THR A 145 12.48 -32.33 -19.88
N GLU A 146 12.26 -31.49 -18.87
CA GLU A 146 11.56 -31.92 -17.67
C GLU A 146 10.45 -30.94 -17.28
N LYS A 147 9.32 -31.57 -17.03
CA LYS A 147 7.96 -31.05 -16.95
C LYS A 147 7.75 -30.47 -15.55
N ASN A 148 7.72 -29.15 -15.42
CA ASN A 148 7.05 -28.50 -14.30
C ASN A 148 6.08 -27.45 -14.84
N SER A 149 4.91 -27.95 -15.23
CA SER A 149 3.78 -27.16 -15.67
C SER A 149 3.17 -26.42 -14.49
N ASN A 150 3.76 -25.28 -14.13
CA ASN A 150 3.02 -24.22 -13.48
C ASN A 150 2.14 -23.57 -14.54
N VAL A 151 1.03 -24.22 -14.89
CA VAL A 151 -0.06 -23.50 -15.56
C VAL A 151 -0.47 -22.43 -14.56
N PRO A 152 -0.23 -21.13 -14.82
CA PRO A 152 -0.62 -20.14 -13.85
C PRO A 152 -2.12 -20.28 -13.67
N VAL A 153 -2.57 -20.31 -12.42
CA VAL A 153 -3.97 -20.53 -12.01
C VAL A 153 -4.94 -19.66 -12.85
N THR A 154 -4.44 -18.54 -13.38
CA THR A 154 -5.08 -17.69 -14.38
C THR A 154 -5.60 -18.44 -15.61
N PHE A 155 -4.87 -19.37 -16.23
CA PHE A 155 -5.38 -20.15 -17.38
C PHE A 155 -6.50 -21.10 -16.96
N LEU A 156 -6.44 -21.69 -15.76
CA LEU A 156 -7.49 -22.55 -15.24
C LEU A 156 -8.77 -21.73 -14.95
N LEU A 157 -8.63 -20.53 -14.39
CA LEU A 157 -9.73 -19.61 -14.13
C LEU A 157 -10.35 -19.07 -15.42
N VAL A 158 -9.53 -18.68 -16.40
CA VAL A 158 -10.02 -18.21 -17.71
C VAL A 158 -10.74 -19.33 -18.44
N LEU A 159 -10.20 -20.55 -18.43
CA LEU A 159 -10.86 -21.71 -19.04
C LEU A 159 -12.19 -22.03 -18.36
N ALA A 160 -12.25 -21.98 -17.02
CA ALA A 160 -13.49 -22.18 -16.27
C ALA A 160 -14.55 -21.11 -16.61
N ALA A 161 -14.15 -19.83 -16.71
CA ALA A 161 -15.03 -18.73 -17.08
C ALA A 161 -15.59 -18.91 -18.51
N VAL A 162 -14.76 -19.29 -19.47
CA VAL A 162 -15.19 -19.55 -20.86
C VAL A 162 -16.18 -20.71 -20.94
N LEU A 163 -15.94 -21.80 -20.19
CA LEU A 163 -16.86 -22.93 -20.13
C LEU A 163 -18.19 -22.58 -19.47
N ALA A 164 -18.18 -21.73 -18.45
CA ALA A 164 -19.40 -21.24 -17.81
C ALA A 164 -20.24 -20.38 -18.78
N VAL A 165 -19.61 -19.45 -19.50
CA VAL A 165 -20.27 -18.62 -20.52
C VAL A 165 -20.84 -19.47 -21.65
N TYR A 166 -20.07 -20.45 -22.14
CA TYR A 166 -20.54 -21.38 -23.17
C TYR A 166 -21.71 -22.25 -22.68
N GLY A 167 -21.67 -22.71 -21.42
CA GLY A 167 -22.76 -23.44 -20.79
C GLY A 167 -24.06 -22.62 -20.72
N VAL A 168 -23.95 -21.34 -20.34
CA VAL A 168 -25.10 -20.41 -20.33
C VAL A 168 -25.61 -20.16 -21.74
N TYR A 169 -24.73 -19.90 -22.71
CA TYR A 169 -25.08 -19.70 -24.12
C TYR A 169 -25.84 -20.91 -24.70
N LYS A 170 -25.31 -22.12 -24.52
CA LYS A 170 -25.95 -23.36 -24.99
C LYS A 170 -27.29 -23.63 -24.31
N LEU A 171 -27.43 -23.26 -23.04
CA LEU A 171 -28.69 -23.38 -22.30
C LEU A 171 -29.76 -22.39 -22.80
N LEU A 172 -29.36 -21.23 -23.29
CA LEU A 172 -30.26 -20.25 -23.92
C LEU A 172 -30.70 -20.69 -25.33
N LEU A 173 -29.81 -21.33 -26.10
CA LEU A 173 -30.15 -21.88 -27.42
C LEU A 173 -31.09 -23.09 -27.37
N LYS A 174 -31.09 -23.85 -26.28
CA LYS A 174 -31.97 -25.02 -26.13
C LYS A 174 -33.46 -24.67 -25.89
N LYS A 175 -33.80 -23.38 -25.84
CA LYS A 175 -35.16 -22.88 -25.54
C LYS A 175 -35.88 -22.30 -26.76
N LYS A 176 -35.43 -22.59 -27.97
CA LYS A 176 -36.15 -22.41 -29.22
C LYS A 176 -36.42 -23.78 -29.84
#